data_AF-A0A7X9UEF2-F1
#
_entry.id   AF-A0A7X9UEF2-F1
#
_cell.length_a   1.000
_cell.length_b   1.000
_cell.length_c   1.000
_cell.angle_alpha   90.00
_cell.angle_beta   90.00
_cell.angle_gamma   90.00
#
_symmetry.space_group_name_H-M   'P 1'
#
loop_
_entity.id
_entity.type
_entity.pdbx_description
1 polymer ?
#
loop_
_entity_poly.entity_id
_entity_poly.type
_entity_poly.pdbx_seq_one_letter_code
_entity_poly.pdbx_strand_id
1 'polypeptide(L)'
;MTIRDALYFSYAGQKSVDYGIINVNLSSGMLEENFVPSRSIVEEKIKGRDQPYFMRTEVEPLQFSVSFAFEEGWDSDKIREVARWLTQHDYYQELTFTTEEGVNPERIFYALVVDEATLIHNGLKQGYITLTFRCDSPYAYSPVMTTRTYEWKDRIYEWKPTFQTGIDSKSVIVNSEGHLTLNTNRPKWSDYPKYTTWIELN
;
A
#
# COMPACT_ATOMS: atom_id res chain seq x y z
N MET A 1 0.35 -10.44 -1.91
CA MET A 1 1.24 -11.61 -1.84
C MET A 1 1.71 -11.86 -0.41
N THR A 2 1.77 -13.14 -0.01
CA THR A 2 2.25 -13.66 1.29
C THR A 2 3.74 -14.00 1.18
N ILE A 3 4.52 -13.87 2.25
CA ILE A 3 6.00 -14.00 2.19
C ILE A 3 6.40 -15.46 2.00
N ARG A 4 5.69 -16.38 2.67
CA ARG A 4 6.02 -17.82 2.64
C ARG A 4 5.61 -18.54 1.35
N ASP A 5 4.82 -17.90 0.50
CA ASP A 5 4.41 -18.41 -0.82
C ASP A 5 5.37 -17.96 -1.94
N ALA A 6 6.19 -16.94 -1.69
CA ALA A 6 7.15 -16.45 -2.65
C ALA A 6 8.38 -17.36 -2.72
N LEU A 7 8.76 -17.77 -3.93
CA LEU A 7 9.92 -18.63 -4.17
C LEU A 7 11.24 -17.85 -4.21
N TYR A 8 11.22 -16.66 -4.79
CA TYR A 8 12.40 -15.82 -4.97
C TYR A 8 12.32 -14.55 -4.12
N PHE A 9 13.49 -14.00 -3.82
CA PHE A 9 13.60 -12.71 -3.13
C PHE A 9 14.74 -11.88 -3.70
N SER A 10 14.67 -10.57 -3.49
CA SER A 10 15.75 -9.63 -3.81
C SER A 10 16.06 -8.83 -2.56
N TYR A 11 17.35 -8.71 -2.24
CA TYR A 11 17.83 -8.01 -1.05
C TYR A 11 19.03 -7.13 -1.40
N ALA A 12 19.02 -5.88 -0.93
CA ALA A 12 20.07 -4.90 -1.19
C ALA A 12 20.40 -4.73 -2.70
N GLY A 13 19.37 -4.85 -3.55
CA GLY A 13 19.49 -4.74 -5.01
C GLY A 13 20.00 -5.97 -5.75
N GLN A 14 20.28 -7.08 -5.05
CA GLN A 14 20.72 -8.35 -5.66
C GLN A 14 19.62 -9.42 -5.52
N LYS A 15 19.52 -10.32 -6.51
CA LYS A 15 18.47 -11.34 -6.56
C LYS A 15 18.98 -12.67 -6.01
N SER A 16 18.10 -13.42 -5.35
CA SER A 16 18.42 -14.75 -4.82
C SER A 16 18.80 -15.76 -5.92
N VAL A 17 18.23 -15.59 -7.11
CA VAL A 17 18.51 -16.40 -8.30
C VAL A 17 19.98 -16.32 -8.71
N ASP A 18 20.60 -15.15 -8.59
CA ASP A 18 22.02 -14.95 -8.95
C ASP A 18 22.95 -15.82 -8.07
N TYR A 19 22.48 -16.19 -6.88
CA TYR A 19 23.18 -17.03 -5.91
C TYR A 19 22.69 -18.49 -5.88
N GLY A 20 21.67 -18.85 -6.68
CA GLY A 20 21.05 -20.18 -6.67
C GLY A 20 20.34 -20.48 -5.34
N ILE A 21 19.69 -19.47 -4.76
CA ILE A 21 19.01 -19.54 -3.47
C ILE A 21 17.50 -19.37 -3.67
N ILE A 22 16.75 -20.26 -3.03
CA ILE A 22 15.29 -20.24 -2.98
C ILE A 22 14.78 -20.08 -1.55
N ASN A 23 13.64 -19.40 -1.42
CA ASN A 23 12.89 -19.35 -0.17
C ASN A 23 12.16 -20.68 0.05
N VAL A 24 12.34 -21.26 1.23
CA VAL A 24 11.76 -22.55 1.59
C VAL A 24 10.98 -22.42 2.89
N ASN A 25 9.85 -23.13 2.96
CA ASN A 25 9.13 -23.27 4.20
C ASN A 25 9.38 -24.65 4.83
N LEU A 26 9.70 -24.64 6.12
CA LEU A 26 10.03 -25.83 6.91
C LEU A 26 8.81 -26.40 7.65
N SER A 27 7.71 -25.65 7.74
CA SER A 27 6.51 -26.09 8.44
C SER A 27 5.79 -27.18 7.65
N SER A 28 5.59 -28.35 8.27
CA SER A 28 4.74 -29.40 7.70
C SER A 28 3.25 -29.03 7.87
N GLY A 29 2.57 -28.73 6.76
CA GLY A 29 1.12 -28.42 6.76
C GLY A 29 0.79 -27.11 6.08
N MET A 30 -0.18 -26.37 6.64
CA MET A 30 -0.55 -25.05 6.14
C MET A 30 0.52 -24.00 6.48
N LEU A 31 0.73 -23.05 5.58
CA LEU A 31 1.69 -21.97 5.79
C LEU A 31 1.10 -20.95 6.77
N GLU A 32 1.76 -20.77 7.92
CA GLU A 32 1.41 -19.73 8.89
C GLU A 32 2.27 -18.50 8.66
N GLU A 33 1.75 -17.28 8.71
CA GLU A 33 2.60 -16.08 8.66
C GLU A 33 2.00 -14.94 9.47
N ASN A 34 2.85 -14.01 9.89
CA ASN A 34 2.40 -12.83 10.63
C ASN A 34 1.56 -11.95 9.71
N PHE A 35 0.24 -11.93 9.94
CA PHE A 35 -0.68 -11.11 9.13
C PHE A 35 -0.59 -9.62 9.46
N VAL A 36 -0.30 -9.27 10.72
CA VAL A 36 -0.21 -7.90 11.22
C VAL A 36 0.94 -7.82 12.25
N PRO A 37 1.67 -6.71 12.33
CA PRO A 37 2.66 -6.47 13.39
C PRO A 37 2.04 -6.53 14.78
N SER A 38 2.86 -6.91 15.77
CA SER A 38 2.49 -6.88 17.19
C SER A 38 2.15 -5.45 17.62
N ARG A 39 1.12 -5.33 18.46
CA ARG A 39 0.71 -4.06 19.05
C ARG A 39 0.40 -4.25 20.52
N SER A 40 0.83 -3.31 21.34
CA SER A 40 0.55 -3.26 22.78
C SER A 40 -0.39 -2.09 23.08
N ILE A 41 -1.24 -2.27 24.08
CA ILE A 41 -2.13 -1.21 24.57
C ILE A 41 -1.47 -0.59 25.80
N VAL A 42 -1.34 0.73 25.78
CA VAL A 42 -0.93 1.52 26.94
C VAL A 42 -2.20 2.03 27.61
N GLU A 43 -2.43 1.57 28.84
CA GLU A 43 -3.62 1.91 29.62
C GLU A 43 -3.26 2.23 31.08
N GLU A 44 -4.07 3.06 31.73
CA GLU A 44 -3.90 3.45 33.13
C GLU A 44 -5.09 3.00 33.97
N LYS A 45 -4.82 2.29 35.08
CA LYS A 45 -5.86 1.80 35.99
C LYS A 45 -5.96 2.68 37.23
N ILE A 46 -7.14 3.22 37.48
CA ILE A 46 -7.44 4.03 38.67
C ILE A 46 -8.19 3.18 39.71
N LYS A 47 -7.86 3.36 41.00
CA LYS A 47 -8.50 2.64 42.11
C LYS A 47 -10.01 2.91 42.14
N GLY A 48 -10.81 1.85 42.25
CA GLY A 48 -12.26 1.92 42.34
C GLY A 48 -12.98 1.90 40.97
N ARG A 49 -12.23 1.85 39.86
CA ARG A 49 -12.80 1.63 38.52
C ARG A 49 -12.30 0.30 37.97
N ASP A 50 -13.24 -0.54 37.54
CA ASP A 50 -12.91 -1.85 36.97
C ASP A 50 -12.37 -1.74 35.54
N GLN A 51 -12.82 -0.74 34.78
CA GLN A 51 -12.36 -0.48 33.43
C GLN A 51 -11.18 0.52 33.42
N PRO A 52 -10.01 0.14 32.86
CA PRO A 52 -8.86 1.03 32.71
C PRO A 52 -9.11 2.14 31.67
N TYR A 53 -8.34 3.21 31.74
CA TYR A 53 -8.34 4.29 30.76
C TYR A 53 -7.37 3.97 29.61
N PHE A 54 -7.90 3.82 28.41
CA PHE A 54 -7.09 3.67 27.20
C PHE A 54 -6.33 4.97 26.90
N MET A 55 -5.01 4.88 26.74
CA MET A 55 -4.17 6.04 26.40
C MET A 55 -3.77 6.00 24.93
N ARG A 56 -3.09 4.93 24.51
CA ARG A 56 -2.62 4.75 23.13
C ARG A 56 -2.33 3.28 22.82
N THR A 57 -2.07 3.03 21.55
CA THR A 57 -1.54 1.75 21.06
C THR A 57 -0.12 1.98 20.56
N GLU A 58 0.82 1.14 20.97
CA GLU A 58 2.18 1.11 20.43
C GLU A 58 2.29 -0.07 19.47
N VAL A 59 2.90 0.16 18.31
CA VAL A 59 3.06 -0.86 17.27
C VAL A 59 4.55 -1.12 17.10
N GLU A 60 4.95 -2.38 17.21
CA GLU A 60 6.34 -2.75 17.04
C GLU A 60 6.67 -2.88 15.54
N PRO A 61 7.92 -2.61 15.14
CA PRO A 61 8.35 -2.86 13.77
C PRO A 61 8.14 -4.32 13.39
N LEU A 62 7.75 -4.56 12.13
CA LEU A 62 7.48 -5.90 11.67
C LEU A 62 8.78 -6.74 11.74
N GLN A 63 8.69 -7.93 12.33
CA GLN A 63 9.78 -8.89 12.40
C GLN A 63 9.29 -10.25 11.95
N PHE A 64 10.03 -10.91 11.08
CA PHE A 64 9.70 -12.24 10.58
C PHE A 64 10.95 -13.04 10.26
N SER A 65 10.85 -14.36 10.43
CA SER A 65 11.92 -15.29 10.10
C SER A 65 11.66 -15.95 8.75
N VAL A 66 12.67 -15.97 7.90
CA VAL A 66 12.65 -16.58 6.57
C VAL A 66 13.73 -17.66 6.53
N SER A 67 13.44 -18.76 5.83
CA SER A 67 14.41 -19.83 5.62
C SER A 67 14.74 -19.96 4.14
N PHE A 68 16.02 -20.04 3.83
CA PHE A 68 16.53 -20.09 2.47
C PHE A 68 17.36 -21.34 2.26
N ALA A 69 17.23 -22.00 1.11
CA ALA A 69 18.02 -23.16 0.74
C ALA A 69 18.75 -22.92 -0.58
N PHE A 70 19.91 -23.57 -0.74
CA PHE A 70 20.64 -23.60 -2.00
C PHE A 70 20.11 -24.74 -2.87
N GLU A 71 19.89 -24.48 -4.16
CA GLU A 71 19.37 -25.49 -5.10
C GLU A 71 20.41 -26.59 -5.39
N GLU A 72 21.64 -26.20 -5.71
CA GLU A 72 22.73 -27.12 -6.09
C GLU A 72 23.77 -27.34 -4.96
N GLY A 73 23.40 -26.98 -3.72
CA GLY A 73 24.32 -26.93 -2.59
C GLY A 73 25.27 -25.73 -2.65
N TRP A 74 26.22 -25.66 -1.71
CA TRP A 74 27.15 -24.52 -1.61
C TRP A 74 28.61 -24.95 -1.51
N ASP A 75 29.50 -24.04 -1.89
CA ASP A 75 30.91 -24.16 -1.53
C ASP A 75 31.30 -23.16 -0.44
N SER A 76 32.47 -23.36 0.17
CA SER A 76 32.95 -22.53 1.28
C SER A 76 33.09 -21.05 0.93
N ASP A 77 33.43 -20.73 -0.33
CA ASP A 77 33.49 -19.35 -0.80
C ASP A 77 32.10 -18.77 -1.05
N LYS A 78 31.22 -19.52 -1.74
CA LYS A 78 29.84 -19.11 -2.02
C LYS A 78 29.06 -18.82 -0.74
N ILE A 79 29.13 -19.70 0.27
CA ILE A 79 28.40 -19.49 1.51
C ILE A 79 28.91 -18.26 2.28
N ARG A 80 30.22 -17.97 2.21
CA ARG A 80 30.80 -16.78 2.84
C ARG A 80 30.38 -15.51 2.09
N GLU A 81 30.34 -15.56 0.77
CA GLU A 81 29.84 -14.47 -0.07
C GLU A 81 28.38 -14.15 0.26
N VAL A 82 27.52 -15.17 0.27
CA VAL A 82 26.09 -15.04 0.61
C VAL A 82 25.91 -14.54 2.04
N ALA A 83 26.70 -15.04 3.00
CA ALA A 83 26.64 -14.57 4.37
C ALA A 83 26.98 -13.07 4.47
N ARG A 84 28.01 -12.61 3.75
CA ARG A 84 28.35 -11.18 3.67
C ARG A 84 27.23 -10.39 3.01
N TRP A 85 26.71 -10.85 1.88
CA TRP A 85 25.60 -10.19 1.21
C TRP A 85 24.37 -10.06 2.12
N LEU A 86 24.01 -11.07 2.89
CA LEU A 86 22.79 -10.99 3.73
C LEU A 86 23.01 -10.17 5.02
N THR A 87 24.21 -10.20 5.60
CA THR A 87 24.44 -9.66 6.96
C THR A 87 25.27 -8.37 7.01
N GLN A 88 26.09 -8.09 6.00
CA GLN A 88 27.05 -6.99 6.02
C GLN A 88 26.43 -5.68 5.51
N HIS A 89 25.41 -5.20 6.20
CA HIS A 89 24.76 -3.93 5.92
C HIS A 89 24.66 -3.06 7.17
N ASP A 90 25.04 -1.79 7.03
CA ASP A 90 25.03 -0.81 8.11
C ASP A 90 23.63 -0.19 8.35
N TYR A 91 22.73 -0.32 7.38
CA TYR A 91 21.39 0.27 7.42
C TYR A 91 20.37 -0.61 6.70
N TYR A 92 19.08 -0.38 7.00
CA TYR A 92 17.95 -1.06 6.36
C TYR A 92 18.08 -1.07 4.84
N GLN A 93 17.93 -2.25 4.25
CA GLN A 93 17.98 -2.45 2.81
C GLN A 93 16.63 -2.87 2.27
N GLU A 94 16.43 -2.60 0.98
CA GLU A 94 15.25 -3.07 0.27
C GLU A 94 15.23 -4.60 0.20
N LEU A 95 14.13 -5.19 0.66
CA LEU A 95 13.79 -6.59 0.61
C LEU A 95 12.45 -6.74 -0.10
N THR A 96 12.45 -7.50 -1.19
CA THR A 96 11.25 -7.80 -1.97
C THR A 96 11.14 -9.29 -2.21
N PHE A 97 9.90 -9.78 -2.30
CA PHE A 97 9.58 -11.18 -2.55
C PHE A 97 8.83 -11.29 -3.86
N THR A 98 9.05 -12.37 -4.61
CA THR A 98 8.40 -12.61 -5.91
C THR A 98 8.20 -14.12 -6.13
N THR A 99 7.04 -14.52 -6.62
CA THR A 99 6.78 -15.92 -7.00
C THR A 99 7.40 -16.28 -8.35
N GLU A 100 7.35 -15.36 -9.31
CA GLU A 100 7.88 -15.53 -10.66
C GLU A 100 9.05 -14.59 -10.90
N GLU A 101 10.06 -15.05 -11.63
CA GLU A 101 11.21 -14.24 -12.01
C GLU A 101 10.79 -13.09 -12.96
N GLY A 102 11.19 -11.87 -12.64
CA GLY A 102 10.97 -10.70 -13.50
C GLY A 102 9.64 -9.97 -13.32
N VAL A 103 8.80 -10.43 -12.39
CA VAL A 103 7.60 -9.68 -11.98
C VAL A 103 7.99 -8.57 -11.00
N ASN A 104 7.46 -7.37 -11.21
CA ASN A 104 7.70 -6.25 -10.29
C ASN A 104 7.04 -6.57 -8.93
N PRO A 105 7.78 -6.42 -7.82
CA PRO A 105 7.23 -6.70 -6.51
C PRO A 105 6.14 -5.68 -6.16
N GLU A 106 4.99 -6.18 -5.70
CA GLU A 106 3.90 -5.34 -5.22
C GLU A 106 4.21 -4.67 -3.88
N ARG A 107 5.07 -5.32 -3.09
CA ARG A 107 5.39 -4.96 -1.71
C ARG A 107 6.89 -4.90 -1.51
N ILE A 108 7.33 -3.78 -0.95
CA ILE A 108 8.72 -3.48 -0.64
C ILE A 108 8.85 -3.38 0.88
N PHE A 109 9.77 -4.14 1.46
CA PHE A 109 10.11 -4.08 2.87
C PHE A 109 11.50 -3.46 3.02
N TYR A 110 11.68 -2.51 3.92
CA TYR A 110 13.01 -2.05 4.30
C TYR A 110 13.42 -2.81 5.54
N ALA A 111 14.32 -3.79 5.37
CA ALA A 111 14.64 -4.76 6.38
C ALA A 111 16.15 -4.86 6.62
N LEU A 112 16.50 -5.26 7.84
CA LEU A 112 17.86 -5.58 8.25
C LEU A 112 17.84 -6.95 8.92
N VAL A 113 18.85 -7.78 8.66
CA VAL A 113 19.03 -9.03 9.39
C VAL A 113 19.42 -8.72 10.83
N VAL A 114 18.65 -9.24 11.77
CA VAL A 114 18.87 -9.10 13.22
C VAL A 114 18.89 -10.50 13.82
N ASP A 115 19.41 -10.60 15.04
CA ASP A 115 19.58 -11.84 15.80
C ASP A 115 20.60 -12.81 15.18
N GLU A 116 20.61 -14.05 15.68
CA GLU A 116 21.55 -15.08 15.25
C GLU A 116 21.08 -15.75 13.95
N ALA A 117 21.95 -15.74 12.93
CA ALA A 117 21.74 -16.48 11.70
C ALA A 117 22.13 -17.95 11.89
N THR A 118 21.18 -18.87 11.74
CA THR A 118 21.44 -20.31 11.93
C THR A 118 21.54 -21.03 10.58
N LEU A 119 22.67 -21.68 10.33
CA LEU A 119 22.86 -22.62 9.22
C LEU A 119 22.62 -24.05 9.70
N ILE A 120 21.63 -24.71 9.12
CA ILE A 120 21.32 -26.12 9.41
C ILE A 120 21.69 -26.93 8.17
N HIS A 121 22.60 -27.89 8.33
CA HIS A 121 23.13 -28.67 7.22
C HIS A 121 23.26 -30.15 7.53
N ASN A 122 23.21 -30.99 6.49
CA ASN A 122 23.39 -32.44 6.59
C ASN A 122 24.86 -32.89 6.51
N GLY A 123 25.81 -31.96 6.38
CA GLY A 123 27.24 -32.26 6.24
C GLY A 123 27.66 -32.60 4.80
N LEU A 124 26.72 -32.64 3.86
CA LEU A 124 26.93 -32.86 2.42
C LEU A 124 26.79 -31.55 1.62
N LYS A 125 27.10 -30.42 2.25
CA LYS A 125 26.96 -29.07 1.65
C LYS A 125 25.53 -28.76 1.17
N GLN A 126 24.54 -29.32 1.88
CA GLN A 126 23.12 -29.12 1.64
C GLN A 126 22.41 -28.82 2.97
N GLY A 127 21.34 -28.04 2.90
CA GLY A 127 20.67 -27.49 4.06
C GLY A 127 20.03 -26.15 3.79
N TYR A 128 19.68 -25.45 4.87
CA TYR A 128 19.00 -24.17 4.82
C TYR A 128 19.55 -23.20 5.88
N ILE A 129 19.40 -21.92 5.59
CA ILE A 129 19.77 -20.81 6.46
C ILE A 129 18.48 -20.17 6.93
N THR A 130 18.33 -20.02 8.24
CA THR A 130 17.22 -19.26 8.82
C THR A 130 17.74 -17.90 9.28
N LEU A 131 17.12 -16.84 8.77
CA LEU A 131 17.43 -15.46 9.10
C LEU A 131 16.18 -14.76 9.64
N THR A 132 16.38 -13.88 10.62
CA THR A 132 15.33 -13.03 11.14
C THR A 132 15.52 -11.61 10.62
N PHE A 133 14.54 -11.13 9.87
CA PHE A 133 14.52 -9.77 9.35
C PHE A 133 13.69 -8.88 10.26
N ARG A 134 14.26 -7.75 10.66
CA ARG A 134 13.54 -6.67 11.32
C ARG A 134 13.35 -5.53 10.32
N CYS A 135 12.12 -5.10 10.15
CA CYS A 135 11.79 -3.95 9.32
C CYS A 135 12.01 -2.63 10.08
N ASP A 136 12.12 -1.54 9.33
CA ASP A 136 12.12 -0.17 9.86
C ASP A 136 10.73 0.25 10.37
N SER A 137 9.69 -0.30 9.76
CA SER A 137 8.29 0.06 9.94
C SER A 137 7.40 -1.18 10.13
N PRO A 138 6.24 -1.03 10.79
CA PRO A 138 5.19 -2.06 10.81
C PRO A 138 4.52 -2.32 9.45
N TYR A 139 4.78 -1.49 8.44
CA TYR A 139 4.07 -1.52 7.16
C TYR A 139 4.99 -1.90 5.99
N ALA A 140 4.40 -2.50 4.96
CA ALA A 140 5.03 -2.68 3.65
C ALA A 140 4.78 -1.45 2.77
N TYR A 141 5.75 -1.12 1.91
CA TYR A 141 5.67 -0.02 0.96
C TYR A 141 5.24 -0.52 -0.42
N SER A 142 4.60 0.35 -1.21
CA SER A 142 4.35 0.09 -2.62
C SER A 142 5.44 0.73 -3.48
N PRO A 143 5.64 0.25 -4.72
CA PRO A 143 6.40 0.99 -5.72
C PRO A 143 5.84 2.41 -5.92
N VAL A 144 6.70 3.33 -6.36
CA VAL A 144 6.27 4.70 -6.68
C VAL A 144 5.34 4.66 -7.89
N MET A 145 4.10 5.11 -7.73
CA MET A 145 3.12 5.23 -8.80
C MET A 145 2.95 6.70 -9.18
N THR A 146 3.11 7.04 -10.46
CA THR A 146 2.80 8.36 -10.98
C THR A 146 1.44 8.37 -11.65
N THR A 147 0.61 9.36 -11.31
CA THR A 147 -0.67 9.58 -11.99
C THR A 147 -0.44 10.20 -13.36
N ARG A 148 -1.36 9.96 -14.30
CA ARG A 148 -1.37 10.69 -15.57
C ARG A 148 -1.57 12.18 -15.30
N THR A 149 -0.72 13.01 -15.88
CA THR A 149 -0.91 14.45 -15.89
C THR A 149 -2.06 14.78 -16.82
N TYR A 150 -3.11 15.41 -16.30
CA TYR A 150 -4.19 15.97 -17.12
C TYR A 150 -3.89 17.43 -17.38
N GLU A 151 -3.76 17.82 -18.64
CA GLU A 151 -3.71 19.23 -19.00
C GLU A 151 -5.08 19.84 -18.76
N TRP A 152 -5.12 20.81 -17.85
CA TRP A 152 -6.31 21.61 -17.64
C TRP A 152 -6.56 22.46 -18.89
N LYS A 153 -7.65 22.15 -19.61
CA LYS A 153 -8.07 22.97 -20.76
C LYS A 153 -8.98 24.08 -20.26
N ASP A 154 -8.41 25.26 -20.04
CA ASP A 154 -9.19 26.47 -19.78
C ASP A 154 -10.14 26.72 -20.95
N ARG A 155 -11.42 26.44 -20.76
CA ARG A 155 -12.48 26.95 -21.61
C ARG A 155 -13.05 28.20 -20.95
N ILE A 156 -12.71 29.36 -21.50
CA ILE A 156 -13.41 30.60 -21.18
C ILE A 156 -14.84 30.43 -21.70
N TYR A 157 -15.78 30.23 -20.79
CA TYR A 157 -17.20 30.25 -21.11
C TYR A 157 -17.69 31.69 -21.08
N GLU A 158 -17.83 32.31 -22.24
CA GLU A 158 -18.50 33.60 -22.36
C GLU A 158 -20.01 33.39 -22.24
N TRP A 159 -20.55 33.58 -21.05
CA TRP A 159 -21.99 33.63 -20.84
C TRP A 159 -22.54 34.96 -21.39
N LYS A 160 -23.41 34.89 -22.40
CA LYS A 160 -24.11 36.05 -22.98
C LYS A 160 -25.60 35.93 -22.66
N PRO A 161 -26.09 36.51 -21.56
CA PRO A 161 -27.51 36.44 -21.24
C PRO A 161 -28.33 37.16 -22.30
N THR A 162 -29.21 36.43 -22.98
CA THR A 162 -30.18 37.02 -23.90
C THR A 162 -31.52 37.17 -23.19
N PHE A 163 -31.74 38.33 -22.59
CA PHE A 163 -32.99 38.64 -21.87
C PHE A 163 -34.23 38.78 -22.78
N GLN A 164 -34.06 38.69 -24.10
CA GLN A 164 -35.13 38.88 -25.09
C GLN A 164 -35.90 37.59 -25.43
N THR A 165 -35.28 36.43 -25.23
CA THR A 165 -35.90 35.11 -25.42
C THR A 165 -35.99 34.47 -24.05
N GLY A 166 -37.11 34.69 -23.35
CA GLY A 166 -37.34 34.30 -21.96
C GLY A 166 -37.42 32.78 -21.71
N ILE A 167 -36.34 32.05 -22.02
CA ILE A 167 -36.20 30.63 -21.67
C ILE A 167 -35.71 30.49 -20.21
N ASP A 168 -34.85 31.41 -19.74
CA ASP A 168 -34.24 31.33 -18.40
C ASP A 168 -34.85 32.23 -17.34
N SER A 169 -35.80 33.12 -17.69
CA SER A 169 -36.45 34.01 -16.73
C SER A 169 -37.79 33.46 -16.22
N LYS A 170 -37.91 32.15 -15.93
CA LYS A 170 -39.16 31.61 -15.33
C LYS A 170 -39.53 32.27 -13.99
N SER A 171 -38.56 32.90 -13.33
CA SER A 171 -38.71 33.64 -12.08
C SER A 171 -39.18 35.10 -12.26
N VAL A 172 -39.22 35.64 -13.49
CA VAL A 172 -39.60 37.04 -13.75
C VAL A 172 -40.64 37.09 -14.88
N ILE A 173 -41.81 37.65 -14.59
CA ILE A 173 -42.92 37.82 -15.53
C ILE A 173 -43.17 39.31 -15.78
N VAL A 174 -43.75 39.64 -16.93
CA VAL A 174 -44.19 41.02 -17.24
C VAL A 174 -45.67 41.14 -16.86
N ASN A 175 -46.01 42.10 -15.99
CA ASN A 175 -47.40 42.40 -15.63
C ASN A 175 -48.18 43.02 -16.80
N SER A 176 -49.51 43.08 -16.70
CA SER A 176 -50.41 43.70 -17.70
C SER A 176 -50.12 45.18 -17.98
N GLU A 177 -49.33 45.84 -17.12
CA GLU A 177 -48.89 47.24 -17.24
C GLU A 177 -47.46 47.38 -17.80
N GLY A 178 -46.81 46.27 -18.20
CA GLY A 178 -45.48 46.28 -18.81
C GLY A 178 -44.31 46.28 -17.83
N HIS A 179 -44.57 46.20 -16.51
CA HIS A 179 -43.52 46.16 -15.49
C HIS A 179 -43.07 44.73 -15.18
N LEU A 180 -41.77 44.55 -14.89
CA LEU A 180 -41.20 43.27 -14.48
C LEU A 180 -41.55 42.96 -13.02
N THR A 181 -42.16 41.82 -12.77
CA THR A 181 -42.47 41.32 -11.42
C THR A 181 -41.96 39.89 -11.22
N LEU A 182 -41.73 39.52 -9.97
CA LEU A 182 -41.29 38.16 -9.64
C LEU A 182 -42.46 37.19 -9.76
N ASN A 183 -42.22 36.04 -10.40
CA ASN A 183 -43.17 34.96 -10.44
C ASN A 183 -43.38 34.40 -9.03
N THR A 184 -44.63 34.35 -8.58
CA THR A 184 -44.98 33.87 -7.23
C THR A 184 -44.82 32.34 -7.09
N ASN A 185 -44.77 31.62 -8.21
CA ASN A 185 -44.51 30.18 -8.24
C ASN A 185 -43.01 29.90 -8.32
N ARG A 186 -42.46 29.26 -7.27
CA ARG A 186 -41.06 28.82 -7.27
C ARG A 186 -40.89 27.62 -8.23
N PRO A 187 -40.03 27.72 -9.26
CA PRO A 187 -39.78 26.59 -10.15
C PRO A 187 -39.14 25.45 -9.36
N LYS A 188 -39.66 24.24 -9.54
CA LYS A 188 -39.11 23.00 -9.00
C LYS A 188 -38.34 22.27 -10.09
N TRP A 189 -37.44 21.38 -9.68
CA TRP A 189 -36.67 20.56 -10.63
C TRP A 189 -37.56 19.69 -11.54
N SER A 190 -38.77 19.35 -11.09
CA SER A 190 -39.80 18.66 -11.86
C SER A 190 -40.33 19.44 -13.06
N ASP A 191 -40.16 20.77 -13.06
CA ASP A 191 -40.71 21.68 -14.07
C ASP A 191 -39.77 21.83 -15.28
N TYR A 192 -38.65 21.09 -15.26
CA TYR A 192 -37.66 21.00 -16.31
C TYR A 192 -37.65 19.60 -16.94
N PRO A 193 -37.38 19.47 -18.25
CA PRO A 193 -37.22 18.18 -18.91
C PRO A 193 -36.18 17.29 -18.20
N LYS A 194 -36.40 15.96 -18.21
CA LYS A 194 -35.58 14.98 -17.45
C LYS A 194 -34.07 14.98 -17.78
N TYR A 195 -33.66 15.56 -18.89
CA TYR A 195 -32.27 15.58 -19.35
C TYR A 195 -31.66 16.99 -19.34
N THR A 196 -32.33 17.96 -18.71
CA THR A 196 -31.80 19.32 -18.65
C THR A 196 -30.55 19.38 -17.79
N THR A 197 -29.43 19.78 -18.38
CA THR A 197 -28.16 19.94 -17.65
C THR A 197 -28.12 21.28 -16.93
N TRP A 198 -27.30 21.41 -15.88
CA TRP A 198 -27.21 22.67 -15.12
C TRP A 198 -26.73 23.87 -15.97
N ILE A 199 -26.04 23.60 -17.08
CA ILE A 199 -25.60 24.59 -18.07
C ILE A 199 -26.78 25.10 -18.92
N GLU A 200 -27.84 24.32 -19.07
CA GLU A 200 -29.04 24.68 -19.84
C GLU A 200 -30.09 25.44 -19.01
N LEU A 201 -29.81 25.70 -17.72
CA LEU A 201 -30.70 26.39 -16.79
C LEU A 201 -30.20 27.79 -16.38
N ASN A 202 -29.03 28.19 -16.87
CA ASN A 202 -28.36 29.45 -16.54
C ASN A 202 -27.95 30.17 -17.82
#